data_AF-D7CHS9-F1
#
_entry.id   AF-D7CHS9-F1
#
_cell.length_a   1.000
_cell.length_b   1.000
_cell.length_c   1.000
_cell.angle_alpha   90.00
_cell.angle_beta   90.00
_cell.angle_gamma   90.00
#
_symmetry.space_group_name_H-M   'P 1'
#
loop_
_entity.id
_entity.type
_entity.pdbx_description
1 polymer ?
#
loop_
_entity_poly.entity_id
_entity_poly.type
_entity_poly.pdbx_seq_one_letter_code
_entity_poly.pdbx_strand_id
1 'polypeptide(L)'
;MATGRTHRPATRSRGIPEATVARLPLYLRALTALSERSVPTVSSEELAAAAGVNSAKLRKDFSYLGSYGTRGVGYDVEYLVYQISRELGLTQDWPVVIVGIGNLGAALANYGGFASRGFRVAALIDADPAMTGKPVAGIAVQHTDELEQIIADNGVSIGVIATPAGAAQQVCDRLVAAGVTSILNFAPTVLSVPDGVDVRKVDLSIELQILAFHEQRKAGEETGTPDEAASAQSAAPADAITPGAAAAAPAPLAPHRAAPGAGTDNGRQGPDGDVPAVMPA
;
A
#
# COMPACT_ATOMS: atom_id res chain seq x y z
N MET A 1 44.76 -18.71 13.32
CA MET A 1 43.69 -17.73 13.60
C MET A 1 42.44 -18.16 12.84
N ALA A 2 41.45 -18.75 13.52
CA ALA A 2 40.28 -19.34 12.86
C ALA A 2 39.14 -18.31 12.75
N THR A 3 38.55 -18.18 11.57
CA THR A 3 37.38 -17.32 11.32
C THR A 3 36.11 -18.03 11.77
N GLY A 4 35.53 -17.59 12.89
CA GLY A 4 34.28 -18.13 13.41
C GLY A 4 33.08 -17.73 12.55
N ARG A 5 32.68 -18.58 11.60
CA ARG A 5 31.32 -18.52 11.05
C ARG A 5 30.32 -18.99 12.11
N THR A 6 29.61 -18.07 12.72
CA THR A 6 28.45 -18.38 13.55
C THR A 6 27.33 -18.93 12.66
N HIS A 7 27.23 -20.26 12.63
CA HIS A 7 26.15 -20.97 11.95
C HIS A 7 24.83 -20.73 12.70
N ARG A 8 24.06 -19.71 12.30
CA ARG A 8 22.68 -19.53 12.75
C ARG A 8 21.89 -20.78 12.31
N PRO A 9 21.28 -21.55 13.24
CA PRO A 9 20.56 -22.76 12.86
C PRO A 9 19.37 -22.38 12.00
N ALA A 10 19.38 -22.84 10.74
CA ALA A 10 18.25 -22.67 9.84
C ALA A 10 17.07 -23.53 10.33
N THR A 11 16.14 -22.89 11.05
CA THR A 11 14.84 -23.48 11.36
C THR A 11 14.12 -23.77 10.05
N ARG A 12 14.10 -25.05 9.65
CA ARG A 12 13.37 -25.54 8.48
C ARG A 12 11.85 -25.51 8.74
N SER A 13 11.27 -24.32 8.83
CA SER A 13 9.84 -24.18 8.61
C SER A 13 9.54 -24.58 7.16
N ARG A 14 8.36 -25.16 6.91
CA ARG A 14 7.79 -25.17 5.56
C ARG A 14 7.29 -23.75 5.32
N GLY A 15 8.22 -22.85 4.96
CA GLY A 15 7.98 -21.42 4.90
C GLY A 15 6.71 -21.10 4.11
N ILE A 16 5.80 -20.36 4.75
CA ILE A 16 4.62 -19.82 4.07
C ILE A 16 5.12 -18.89 2.96
N PRO A 17 4.67 -19.04 1.71
CA PRO A 17 5.09 -18.14 0.64
C PRO A 17 4.75 -16.69 0.99
N GLU A 18 5.65 -15.76 0.69
CA GLU A 18 5.43 -14.32 0.95
C GLU A 18 4.12 -13.81 0.32
N ALA A 19 3.79 -14.28 -0.89
CA ALA A 19 2.54 -13.98 -1.56
C ALA A 19 1.30 -14.47 -0.77
N THR A 20 1.43 -15.55 0.01
CA THR A 20 0.39 -16.04 0.93
C THR A 20 0.32 -15.15 2.16
N VAL A 21 1.46 -14.80 2.78
CA VAL A 21 1.53 -13.86 3.92
C VAL A 21 0.84 -12.53 3.57
N ALA A 22 1.09 -11.99 2.37
CA ALA A 22 0.43 -10.78 1.87
C ALA A 22 -1.11 -10.89 1.71
N ARG A 23 -1.67 -12.11 1.63
CA ARG A 23 -3.12 -12.37 1.55
C ARG A 23 -3.76 -12.72 2.89
N LEU A 24 -3.01 -13.22 3.87
CA LEU A 24 -3.54 -13.59 5.20
C LEU A 24 -4.34 -12.45 5.88
N PRO A 25 -3.94 -11.15 5.81
CA PRO A 25 -4.74 -10.06 6.38
C PRO A 25 -6.12 -9.88 5.73
N LEU A 26 -6.27 -10.23 4.44
CA LEU A 26 -7.56 -10.19 3.74
C LEU A 26 -8.51 -11.28 4.25
N TYR A 27 -7.96 -12.49 4.48
CA TYR A 27 -8.70 -13.60 5.07
C TYR A 27 -9.10 -13.30 6.51
N LEU A 28 -8.17 -12.76 7.31
CA LEU A 28 -8.46 -12.35 8.67
C LEU A 28 -9.58 -11.30 8.71
N ARG A 29 -9.53 -10.26 7.86
CA ARG A 29 -10.61 -9.25 7.78
C ARG A 29 -11.97 -9.86 7.48
N ALA A 30 -12.05 -10.80 6.52
CA ALA A 30 -13.30 -11.48 6.19
C ALA A 30 -13.80 -12.38 7.33
N LEU A 31 -12.90 -13.10 8.00
CA LEU A 31 -13.22 -13.95 9.15
C LEU A 31 -13.66 -13.15 10.38
N THR A 32 -13.03 -12.02 10.70
CA THR A 32 -13.45 -11.13 11.78
C THR A 32 -14.89 -10.66 11.56
N ALA A 33 -15.24 -10.21 10.34
CA ALA A 33 -16.61 -9.79 10.01
C ALA A 33 -17.65 -10.93 10.06
N LEU A 34 -17.22 -12.20 9.94
CA LEU A 34 -18.08 -13.38 10.15
C LEU A 34 -18.22 -13.72 11.63
N SER A 35 -17.14 -13.59 12.40
CA SER A 35 -17.10 -13.78 13.87
C SER A 35 -17.96 -12.73 14.61
N GLU A 36 -17.88 -11.45 14.20
CA GLU A 36 -18.74 -10.37 14.69
C GLU A 36 -20.25 -10.63 14.45
N ARG A 37 -20.57 -11.45 13.45
CA ARG A 37 -21.93 -11.91 13.12
C ARG A 37 -22.27 -13.27 13.75
N SER A 38 -21.41 -13.80 14.62
CA SER A 38 -21.54 -15.13 15.26
C SER A 38 -21.75 -16.28 14.26
N VAL A 39 -21.13 -16.20 13.08
CA VAL A 39 -21.14 -17.31 12.10
C VAL A 39 -20.12 -18.35 12.57
N PRO A 40 -20.52 -19.59 12.93
CA PRO A 40 -19.60 -20.57 13.49
C PRO A 40 -18.68 -21.21 12.44
N THR A 41 -19.22 -21.45 11.24
CA THR A 41 -18.51 -22.13 10.15
C THR A 41 -18.72 -21.44 8.82
N VAL A 42 -17.68 -21.41 7.97
CA VAL A 42 -17.74 -20.83 6.62
C VAL A 42 -17.14 -21.78 5.58
N SER A 43 -17.73 -21.87 4.39
CA SER A 43 -17.14 -22.62 3.28
C SER A 43 -15.94 -21.89 2.67
N SER A 44 -15.10 -22.66 1.96
CA SER A 44 -13.98 -22.09 1.18
C SER A 44 -14.40 -21.18 0.02
N GLU A 45 -15.68 -21.22 -0.40
CA GLU A 45 -16.18 -20.44 -1.52
C GLU A 45 -16.77 -19.12 -1.03
N GLU A 46 -17.58 -19.15 0.02
CA GLU A 46 -18.07 -17.94 0.71
C GLU A 46 -16.90 -17.10 1.26
N LEU A 47 -15.93 -17.73 1.94
CA LEU A 47 -14.79 -17.00 2.48
C LEU A 47 -13.88 -16.43 1.38
N ALA A 48 -13.73 -17.14 0.26
CA ALA A 48 -12.96 -16.65 -0.87
C ALA A 48 -13.65 -15.45 -1.55
N ALA A 49 -14.97 -15.51 -1.71
CA ALA A 49 -15.77 -14.38 -2.20
C ALA A 49 -15.67 -13.16 -1.27
N ALA A 50 -15.84 -13.36 0.04
CA ALA A 50 -15.73 -12.30 1.05
C ALA A 50 -14.32 -11.66 1.13
N ALA A 51 -13.27 -12.45 0.85
CA ALA A 51 -11.89 -11.97 0.80
C ALA A 51 -11.44 -11.46 -0.59
N GLY A 52 -12.28 -11.55 -1.63
CA GLY A 52 -11.95 -11.13 -2.99
C GLY A 52 -10.90 -12.00 -3.70
N VAL A 53 -10.85 -13.31 -3.40
CA VAL A 53 -9.87 -14.25 -3.98
C VAL A 53 -10.53 -15.44 -4.66
N ASN A 54 -9.73 -16.20 -5.41
CA ASN A 54 -10.15 -17.51 -5.93
C ASN A 54 -10.11 -18.59 -4.82
N SER A 55 -11.15 -19.42 -4.71
CA SER A 55 -11.27 -20.46 -3.66
C SER A 55 -10.19 -21.54 -3.72
N ALA A 56 -9.65 -21.87 -4.89
CA ALA A 56 -8.51 -22.78 -5.01
C ALA A 56 -7.21 -22.15 -4.45
N LYS A 57 -7.00 -20.83 -4.65
CA LYS A 57 -5.89 -20.11 -4.00
C LYS A 57 -6.04 -20.10 -2.48
N LEU A 58 -7.24 -19.81 -1.96
CA LEU A 58 -7.51 -19.84 -0.52
C LEU A 58 -7.25 -21.22 0.10
N ARG A 59 -7.77 -22.30 -0.50
CA ARG A 59 -7.52 -23.68 -0.04
C ARG A 59 -6.02 -24.00 -0.05
N LYS A 60 -5.28 -23.52 -1.06
CA LYS A 60 -3.83 -23.69 -1.17
C LYS A 60 -3.08 -22.90 -0.10
N ASP A 61 -3.48 -21.66 0.15
CA ASP A 61 -2.91 -20.79 1.19
C ASP A 61 -3.08 -21.39 2.59
N PHE A 62 -4.31 -21.83 2.92
CA PHE A 62 -4.57 -22.46 4.22
C PHE A 62 -3.83 -23.80 4.37
N SER A 63 -3.54 -24.53 3.29
CA SER A 63 -2.73 -25.76 3.36
C SER A 63 -1.28 -25.55 3.85
N TYR A 64 -0.77 -24.32 3.82
CA TYR A 64 0.51 -23.98 4.45
C TYR A 64 0.37 -23.71 5.96
N LEU A 65 -0.76 -23.17 6.39
CA LEU A 65 -1.06 -22.89 7.81
C LEU A 65 -1.38 -24.18 8.57
N GLY A 66 -2.10 -25.12 7.94
CA GLY A 66 -2.50 -26.40 8.53
C GLY A 66 -3.80 -26.97 7.92
N SER A 67 -4.24 -28.12 8.41
CA SER A 67 -5.51 -28.74 8.01
C SER A 67 -6.65 -28.24 8.88
N TYR A 68 -7.21 -27.08 8.53
CA TYR A 68 -8.22 -26.37 9.35
C TYR A 68 -9.66 -26.44 8.82
N GLY A 69 -9.88 -27.16 7.72
CA GLY A 69 -11.20 -27.37 7.15
C GLY A 69 -11.59 -28.84 7.13
N THR A 70 -12.82 -29.13 7.55
CA THR A 70 -13.43 -30.46 7.45
C THR A 70 -14.23 -30.56 6.15
N ARG A 71 -13.97 -31.59 5.33
CA ARG A 71 -14.71 -31.82 4.08
C ARG A 71 -16.22 -31.93 4.38
N GLY A 72 -17.03 -31.12 3.69
CA GLY A 72 -18.48 -31.07 3.87
C GLY A 72 -18.98 -30.18 5.02
N VAL A 73 -18.09 -29.65 5.87
CA VAL A 73 -18.45 -28.74 6.98
C VAL A 73 -17.88 -27.33 6.76
N GLY A 74 -16.71 -27.21 6.12
CA GLY A 74 -16.02 -25.94 5.94
C GLY A 74 -14.98 -25.70 7.03
N TYR A 75 -14.74 -24.43 7.35
CA TYR A 75 -13.79 -23.98 8.36
C TYR A 75 -14.51 -23.41 9.58
N ASP A 76 -14.01 -23.71 10.78
CA ASP A 76 -14.39 -23.01 12.00
C ASP A 76 -13.86 -21.56 11.96
N VAL A 77 -14.75 -20.59 12.18
CA VAL A 77 -14.43 -19.16 11.99
C VAL A 77 -13.55 -18.64 13.11
N GLU A 78 -13.90 -18.87 14.38
CA GLU A 78 -13.13 -18.37 15.53
C GLU A 78 -11.74 -19.00 15.59
N TYR A 79 -11.66 -20.30 15.34
CA TYR A 79 -10.39 -21.02 15.28
C TYR A 79 -9.50 -20.52 14.15
N LEU A 80 -10.04 -20.23 12.95
CA LEU A 80 -9.25 -19.62 11.88
C LEU A 80 -8.82 -18.18 12.19
N VAL A 81 -9.67 -17.36 12.82
CA VAL A 81 -9.28 -16.02 13.30
C VAL A 81 -8.06 -16.15 14.22
N TYR A 82 -8.09 -17.06 15.19
CA TYR A 82 -6.98 -17.30 16.10
C TYR A 82 -5.71 -17.77 15.37
N GLN A 83 -5.80 -18.79 14.50
CA GLN A 83 -4.62 -19.33 13.82
C GLN A 83 -3.98 -18.31 12.87
N ILE A 84 -4.77 -17.56 12.11
CA ILE A 84 -4.23 -16.54 11.19
C ILE A 84 -3.66 -15.35 11.97
N SER A 85 -4.30 -14.93 13.07
CA SER A 85 -3.75 -13.87 13.92
C SER A 85 -2.42 -14.28 14.56
N ARG A 86 -2.30 -15.54 15.02
CA ARG A 86 -1.08 -16.11 15.57
C ARG A 86 0.05 -16.16 14.52
N GLU A 87 -0.25 -16.62 13.31
CA GLU A 87 0.76 -16.71 12.24
C GLU A 87 1.23 -15.34 11.73
N LEU A 88 0.33 -14.34 11.72
CA LEU A 88 0.67 -12.94 11.44
C LEU A 88 1.33 -12.21 12.62
N GLY A 89 1.54 -12.87 13.76
CA GLY A 89 2.12 -12.26 14.97
C GLY A 89 1.20 -11.25 15.67
N LEU A 90 -0.10 -11.20 15.35
CA LEU A 90 -1.07 -10.24 15.90
C LEU A 90 -1.61 -10.67 17.29
N THR A 91 -0.98 -11.65 17.92
CA THR A 91 -1.26 -12.08 19.31
C THR A 91 -0.39 -11.39 20.35
N GLN A 92 0.41 -10.40 19.93
CA GLN A 92 1.24 -9.55 20.76
C GLN A 92 1.11 -8.10 20.29
N ASP A 93 1.39 -7.14 21.18
CA ASP A 93 1.45 -5.73 20.81
C ASP A 93 2.76 -5.41 20.09
N TRP A 94 2.64 -4.75 18.94
CA TRP A 94 3.73 -4.17 18.17
C TRP A 94 3.74 -2.65 18.39
N PRO A 95 4.74 -2.09 19.09
CA PRO A 95 4.87 -0.65 19.27
C PRO A 95 5.27 0.03 17.95
N VAL A 96 4.45 0.98 17.52
CA VAL A 96 4.59 1.72 16.26
C VAL A 96 4.96 3.17 16.54
N VAL A 97 5.95 3.70 15.82
CA VAL A 97 6.21 5.16 15.75
C VAL A 97 5.68 5.71 14.43
N ILE A 98 5.02 6.87 14.47
CA ILE A 98 4.60 7.60 13.26
C ILE A 98 5.43 8.86 13.15
N VAL A 99 6.14 9.03 12.03
CA VAL A 99 6.99 10.20 11.75
C VAL A 99 6.37 11.05 10.64
N GLY A 100 6.15 12.33 10.93
CA GLY A 100 5.42 13.28 10.09
C GLY A 100 3.93 13.32 10.45
N ILE A 101 3.54 14.24 11.33
CA ILE A 101 2.18 14.42 11.86
C ILE A 101 1.44 15.55 11.11
N GLY A 102 1.63 15.58 9.79
CA GLY A 102 0.71 16.30 8.89
C GLY A 102 -0.64 15.57 8.77
N ASN A 103 -1.47 16.00 7.80
CA ASN A 103 -2.82 15.46 7.59
C ASN A 103 -2.88 13.91 7.58
N LEU A 104 -1.95 13.25 6.89
CA LEU A 104 -1.90 11.80 6.81
C LEU A 104 -1.44 11.14 8.13
N GLY A 105 -0.37 11.63 8.75
CA GLY A 105 0.12 11.11 10.02
C GLY A 105 -0.90 11.25 11.15
N ALA A 106 -1.60 12.39 11.21
CA ALA A 106 -2.69 12.61 12.16
C ALA A 106 -3.90 11.68 11.89
N ALA A 107 -4.24 11.42 10.63
CA ALA A 107 -5.30 10.46 10.28
C ALA A 107 -4.91 9.02 10.66
N LEU A 108 -3.66 8.61 10.42
CA LEU A 108 -3.11 7.31 10.82
C LEU A 108 -3.06 7.14 12.35
N ALA A 109 -2.68 8.18 13.09
CA ALA A 109 -2.67 8.18 14.55
C ALA A 109 -4.07 7.99 15.16
N ASN A 110 -5.11 8.60 14.56
CA ASN A 110 -6.50 8.45 15.00
C ASN A 110 -7.18 7.17 14.47
N TYR A 111 -6.49 6.33 13.69
CA TYR A 111 -7.07 5.12 13.13
C TYR A 111 -7.11 3.97 14.17
N GLY A 112 -8.22 3.88 14.91
CA GLY A 112 -8.45 2.83 15.91
C GLY A 112 -8.34 1.38 15.41
N GLY A 113 -8.36 1.16 14.09
CA GLY A 113 -8.13 -0.14 13.47
C GLY A 113 -6.69 -0.67 13.60
N PHE A 114 -5.73 0.15 14.05
CA PHE A 114 -4.39 -0.33 14.42
C PHE A 114 -4.38 -1.02 15.78
N ALA A 115 -4.91 -0.36 16.82
CA ALA A 115 -4.95 -0.92 18.17
C ALA A 115 -5.75 -2.24 18.24
N SER A 116 -6.87 -2.34 17.52
CA SER A 116 -7.67 -3.58 17.43
C SER A 116 -6.99 -4.75 16.71
N ARG A 117 -5.80 -4.53 16.12
CA ARG A 117 -5.01 -5.53 15.40
C ARG A 117 -3.63 -5.75 16.02
N GLY A 118 -3.41 -5.31 17.27
CA GLY A 118 -2.13 -5.43 17.96
C GLY A 118 -1.07 -4.43 17.52
N PHE A 119 -1.44 -3.35 16.82
CA PHE A 119 -0.51 -2.26 16.48
C PHE A 119 -0.75 -1.06 17.40
N ARG A 120 0.05 -0.95 18.45
CA ARG A 120 -0.04 0.15 19.42
C ARG A 120 0.78 1.32 18.93
N VAL A 121 0.13 2.44 18.58
CA VAL A 121 0.84 3.71 18.35
C VAL A 121 1.47 4.13 19.67
N ALA A 122 2.80 4.09 19.72
CA ALA A 122 3.59 4.33 20.92
C ALA A 122 4.13 5.77 20.98
N ALA A 123 4.49 6.35 19.84
CA ALA A 123 4.96 7.72 19.74
C ALA A 123 4.59 8.36 18.39
N LEU A 124 4.43 9.68 18.43
CA LEU A 124 4.20 10.54 17.27
C LEU A 124 5.35 11.54 17.19
N ILE A 125 5.98 11.67 16.02
CA ILE A 125 7.20 12.44 15.82
C ILE A 125 7.00 13.46 14.72
N ASP A 126 7.35 14.72 14.96
CA ASP A 126 7.43 15.74 13.90
C ASP A 126 8.72 16.58 14.01
N ALA A 127 9.11 17.20 12.90
CA ALA A 127 10.25 18.12 12.84
C ALA A 127 9.82 19.58 13.04
N ASP A 128 8.54 19.92 12.85
CA ASP A 128 8.00 21.24 13.15
C ASP A 128 7.96 21.47 14.68
N PRO A 129 8.73 22.44 15.23
CA PRO A 129 8.69 22.75 16.65
C PRO A 129 7.29 23.17 17.11
N ALA A 130 6.47 23.77 16.24
CA ALA A 130 5.09 24.13 16.55
C ALA A 130 4.17 22.92 16.73
N MET A 131 4.57 21.72 16.30
CA MET A 131 3.83 20.48 16.56
C MET A 131 4.20 19.82 17.89
N THR A 132 5.39 20.10 18.41
CA THR A 132 5.89 19.48 19.65
C THR A 132 4.99 19.81 20.84
N GLY A 133 4.65 18.80 21.64
CA GLY A 133 3.71 18.90 22.77
C GLY A 133 2.23 18.90 22.42
N LYS A 134 1.83 19.06 21.14
CA LYS A 134 0.41 19.00 20.77
C LYS A 134 -0.13 17.57 20.93
N PRO A 135 -1.32 17.37 21.53
CA PRO A 135 -1.96 16.07 21.59
C PRO A 135 -2.63 15.71 20.26
N VAL A 136 -2.28 14.56 19.70
CA VAL A 136 -2.92 13.95 18.52
C VAL A 136 -3.30 12.52 18.88
N ALA A 137 -4.58 12.14 18.72
CA ALA A 137 -5.12 10.85 19.19
C ALA A 137 -4.87 10.57 20.69
N GLY A 138 -4.69 11.61 21.51
CA GLY A 138 -4.34 11.50 22.94
C GLY A 138 -2.85 11.30 23.23
N ILE A 139 -1.99 11.23 22.21
CA ILE A 139 -0.53 11.10 22.34
C ILE A 139 0.11 12.46 22.05
N ALA A 140 1.04 12.90 22.91
CA ALA A 140 1.81 14.12 22.66
C ALA A 140 2.81 13.89 21.52
N VAL A 141 2.82 14.77 20.53
CA VAL A 141 3.84 14.78 19.48
C VAL A 141 5.18 15.21 20.08
N GLN A 142 6.23 14.44 19.82
CA GLN A 142 7.60 14.69 20.27
C GLN A 142 8.46 15.18 19.09
N HIS A 143 9.57 15.83 19.39
CA HIS A 143 10.44 16.39 18.35
C HIS A 143 11.30 15.31 17.70
N THR A 144 11.62 15.50 16.42
CA THR A 144 12.43 14.57 15.63
C THR A 144 13.83 14.34 16.21
N ASP A 145 14.39 15.28 16.98
CA ASP A 145 15.73 15.13 17.58
C ASP A 145 15.77 14.06 18.69
N GLU A 146 14.62 13.69 19.26
CA GLU A 146 14.50 12.68 20.33
C GLU A 146 14.21 11.26 19.80
N LEU A 147 14.11 11.08 18.46
CA LEU A 147 13.65 9.86 17.80
C LEU A 147 14.35 8.57 18.29
N GLU A 148 15.67 8.56 18.36
CA GLU A 148 16.46 7.38 18.77
C GLU A 148 16.18 6.99 20.23
N GLN A 149 16.05 7.98 21.12
CA GLN A 149 15.73 7.77 22.53
C GLN A 149 14.30 7.21 22.67
N ILE A 150 13.35 7.80 21.94
CA ILE A 150 11.95 7.38 21.95
C ILE A 150 11.79 5.94 21.43
N ILE A 151 12.54 5.55 20.40
CA ILE A 151 12.56 4.18 19.86
C ILE A 151 13.03 3.19 20.92
N ALA A 152 14.11 3.51 21.64
CA ALA A 152 14.65 2.66 22.71
C ALA A 152 13.68 2.53 23.89
N ASP A 153 13.16 3.65 24.40
CA ASP A 153 12.29 3.67 25.59
C ASP A 153 10.93 2.99 25.36
N ASN A 154 10.41 3.03 24.13
CA ASN A 154 9.11 2.45 23.79
C ASN A 154 9.18 1.05 23.18
N GLY A 155 10.38 0.52 22.93
CA GLY A 155 10.58 -0.76 22.24
C GLY A 155 9.99 -0.77 20.83
N VAL A 156 10.15 0.33 20.09
CA VAL A 156 9.54 0.50 18.76
C VAL A 156 9.99 -0.60 17.81
N SER A 157 9.02 -1.32 17.26
CA SER A 157 9.25 -2.44 16.33
C SER A 157 8.94 -2.07 14.88
N ILE A 158 8.06 -1.07 14.66
CA ILE A 158 7.60 -0.67 13.32
C ILE A 158 7.65 0.85 13.19
N GLY A 159 8.28 1.35 12.13
CA GLY A 159 8.28 2.76 11.75
C GLY A 159 7.29 3.07 10.64
N VAL A 160 6.45 4.09 10.81
CA VAL A 160 5.57 4.62 9.77
C VAL A 160 6.09 5.97 9.31
N ILE A 161 6.43 6.10 8.04
CA ILE A 161 6.95 7.35 7.44
C ILE A 161 5.82 8.01 6.64
N ALA A 162 5.31 9.13 7.17
CA ALA A 162 4.29 9.98 6.55
C ALA A 162 4.82 11.40 6.25
N THR A 163 6.14 11.55 6.12
CA THR A 163 6.82 12.82 5.82
C THR A 163 6.80 13.17 4.33
N PRO A 164 7.10 14.44 3.97
CA PRO A 164 7.44 14.81 2.60
C PRO A 164 8.61 13.97 2.04
N ALA A 165 8.65 13.78 0.72
CA ALA A 165 9.62 12.93 0.04
C ALA A 165 11.10 13.27 0.36
N GLY A 166 11.43 14.56 0.45
CA GLY A 166 12.81 15.00 0.72
C GLY A 166 13.36 14.65 2.10
N ALA A 167 12.49 14.40 3.08
CA ALA A 167 12.88 14.01 4.45
C ALA A 167 12.83 12.49 4.68
N ALA A 168 12.12 11.75 3.82
CA ALA A 168 11.75 10.35 4.07
C ALA A 168 12.96 9.41 4.16
N GLN A 169 14.00 9.61 3.34
CA GLN A 169 15.23 8.81 3.42
C GLN A 169 15.98 9.05 4.73
N GLN A 170 16.15 10.30 5.15
CA GLN A 170 16.83 10.63 6.41
C GLN A 170 16.10 10.05 7.63
N VAL A 171 14.77 10.07 7.62
CA VAL A 171 13.96 9.42 8.67
C VAL A 171 14.12 7.90 8.64
N CYS A 172 14.12 7.29 7.44
CA CYS A 172 14.37 5.86 7.26
C CYS A 172 15.74 5.44 7.81
N ASP A 173 16.80 6.18 7.47
CA ASP A 173 18.16 5.90 7.92
C ASP A 173 18.28 5.95 9.45
N ARG A 174 17.62 6.92 10.10
CA ARG A 174 17.59 7.05 11.57
C ARG A 174 16.77 5.93 12.24
N LEU A 175 15.61 5.57 11.69
CA LEU A 175 14.83 4.42 12.16
C LEU A 175 15.66 3.13 12.12
N VAL A 176 16.35 2.88 11.01
CA VAL A 176 17.22 1.70 10.84
C VAL A 176 18.43 1.74 11.79
N ALA A 177 19.07 2.91 11.95
CA ALA A 177 20.19 3.08 12.88
C ALA A 177 19.79 2.85 14.35
N ALA A 178 18.55 3.19 14.72
CA ALA A 178 17.96 2.89 16.02
C ALA A 178 17.46 1.43 16.17
N GLY A 179 17.59 0.60 15.14
CA GLY A 179 17.28 -0.84 15.17
C GLY A 179 15.89 -1.23 14.64
N VAL A 180 15.12 -0.30 14.08
CA VAL A 180 13.81 -0.60 13.48
C VAL A 180 13.99 -1.27 12.11
N THR A 181 13.61 -2.54 12.00
CA THR A 181 13.77 -3.34 10.77
C THR A 181 12.51 -3.46 9.91
N SER A 182 11.38 -2.87 10.33
CA SER A 182 10.13 -2.93 9.57
C SER A 182 9.54 -1.53 9.40
N ILE A 183 9.41 -1.09 8.13
CA ILE A 183 9.04 0.28 7.78
C ILE A 183 7.84 0.29 6.82
N LEU A 184 6.80 1.04 7.19
CA LEU A 184 5.66 1.35 6.34
C LEU A 184 5.81 2.76 5.76
N ASN A 185 6.08 2.85 4.47
CA ASN A 185 6.38 4.11 3.79
C ASN A 185 5.18 4.65 3.00
N PHE A 186 4.65 5.80 3.41
CA PHE A 186 3.65 6.58 2.68
C PHE A 186 4.25 7.76 1.91
N ALA A 187 5.53 8.08 2.08
CA ALA A 187 6.17 9.15 1.33
C ALA A 187 6.25 8.76 -0.16
N PRO A 188 6.03 9.70 -1.11
CA PRO A 188 6.02 9.43 -2.54
C PRO A 188 7.45 9.33 -3.11
N THR A 189 8.26 8.45 -2.51
CA THR A 189 9.63 8.13 -2.91
C THR A 189 9.92 6.64 -2.67
N VAL A 190 10.98 6.13 -3.30
CA VAL A 190 11.54 4.81 -3.00
C VAL A 190 12.67 5.00 -1.99
N LEU A 191 12.66 4.22 -0.91
CA LEU A 191 13.67 4.26 0.13
C LEU A 191 14.77 3.24 -0.17
N SER A 192 16.02 3.64 0.04
CA SER A 192 17.17 2.73 0.06
C SER A 192 17.36 2.21 1.48
N VAL A 193 17.48 0.89 1.65
CA VAL A 193 17.68 0.25 2.96
C VAL A 193 18.71 -0.87 2.87
N PRO A 194 19.41 -1.22 3.98
CA PRO A 194 20.32 -2.36 4.02
C PRO A 194 19.55 -3.70 4.04
N ASP A 195 20.28 -4.78 3.74
CA ASP A 195 19.76 -6.14 3.82
C ASP A 195 19.18 -6.45 5.22
N GLY A 196 17.98 -7.05 5.25
CA GLY A 196 17.28 -7.40 6.49
C GLY A 196 16.36 -6.32 7.05
N VAL A 197 16.16 -5.20 6.33
CA VAL A 197 15.12 -4.21 6.61
C VAL A 197 13.98 -4.36 5.59
N ASP A 198 12.77 -4.60 6.07
CA ASP A 198 11.58 -4.73 5.24
C ASP A 198 10.88 -3.37 5.08
N VAL A 199 10.81 -2.86 3.84
CA VAL A 199 10.07 -1.63 3.51
C VAL A 199 8.82 -1.97 2.71
N ARG A 200 7.65 -1.65 3.26
CA ARG A 200 6.37 -1.73 2.54
C ARG A 200 5.93 -0.33 2.11
N LYS A 201 5.98 -0.03 0.81
CA LYS A 201 5.43 1.21 0.26
C LYS A 201 3.90 1.13 0.16
N VAL A 202 3.21 2.22 0.49
CA VAL A 202 1.79 2.44 0.21
C VAL A 202 1.65 3.70 -0.63
N ASP A 203 1.07 3.57 -1.83
CA ASP A 203 0.89 4.69 -2.76
C ASP A 203 -0.55 4.71 -3.28
N LEU A 204 -1.40 5.46 -2.60
CA LEU A 204 -2.83 5.57 -2.93
C LEU A 204 -3.06 6.18 -4.33
N SER A 205 -2.11 6.95 -4.86
CA SER A 205 -2.21 7.54 -6.20
C SER A 205 -2.04 6.47 -7.28
N ILE A 206 -1.14 5.51 -7.09
CA ILE A 206 -0.97 4.37 -8.01
C ILE A 206 -2.22 3.49 -8.03
N GLU A 207 -2.82 3.21 -6.88
CA GLU A 207 -4.07 2.44 -6.81
C GLU A 207 -5.22 3.13 -7.58
N LEU A 208 -5.35 4.46 -7.44
CA LEU A 208 -6.33 5.25 -8.20
C LEU A 208 -6.04 5.26 -9.71
N GLN A 209 -4.77 5.28 -10.13
CA GLN A 209 -4.40 5.18 -11.56
C GLN A 209 -4.78 3.82 -12.15
N ILE A 210 -4.61 2.72 -11.40
CA ILE A 210 -5.05 1.38 -11.82
C ILE A 210 -6.57 1.33 -11.97
N LEU A 211 -7.32 1.94 -11.05
CA LEU A 211 -8.79 2.04 -11.17
C LEU A 211 -9.20 2.89 -12.38
N ALA A 212 -8.55 4.04 -12.62
CA ALA A 212 -8.83 4.89 -13.77
C ALA A 212 -8.61 4.16 -15.12
N PHE A 213 -7.58 3.32 -15.22
CA PHE A 213 -7.36 2.47 -16.39
C PHE A 213 -8.51 1.48 -16.62
N HIS A 214 -9.04 0.85 -15.56
CA HIS A 214 -10.19 -0.05 -15.68
C HIS A 214 -11.47 0.69 -16.08
N GLU A 215 -11.74 1.87 -15.52
CA GLU A 215 -12.92 2.66 -15.90
C GLU A 215 -12.83 3.15 -17.35
N GLN A 216 -11.65 3.58 -17.82
CA GLN A 216 -11.44 3.94 -19.23
C GLN A 216 -11.72 2.77 -20.17
N ARG A 217 -11.33 1.54 -19.79
CA ARG A 217 -11.59 0.34 -20.60
C ARG A 217 -13.08 0.01 -20.68
N LYS A 218 -13.81 0.05 -19.57
CA LYS A 218 -15.27 -0.17 -19.56
C LYS A 218 -15.98 0.81 -20.48
N ALA A 219 -15.66 2.11 -20.36
CA ALA A 219 -16.25 3.15 -21.19
C ALA A 219 -15.91 2.98 -22.69
N GLY A 220 -14.70 2.51 -23.02
CA GLY A 220 -14.32 2.20 -24.40
C GLY A 220 -15.04 0.98 -24.97
N GLU A 221 -15.24 -0.06 -24.17
CA GLU A 221 -15.95 -1.30 -24.55
C GLU A 221 -17.45 -1.03 -24.80
N GLU A 222 -18.08 -0.07 -24.10
CA GLU A 222 -19.47 0.37 -24.39
C GLU A 222 -19.62 1.15 -25.71
N THR A 223 -18.54 1.77 -26.22
CA THR A 223 -18.57 2.50 -27.51
C THR A 223 -18.28 1.64 -28.75
N GLY A 224 -18.02 0.35 -28.58
CA GLY A 224 -17.56 -0.55 -29.65
C GLY A 224 -18.53 -1.68 -30.00
N THR A 225 -19.60 -1.38 -30.76
CA THR A 225 -20.41 -2.42 -31.45
C THR A 225 -20.46 -2.09 -32.95
N PRO A 226 -20.19 -3.04 -33.86
CA PRO A 226 -19.91 -2.73 -35.27
C PRO A 226 -21.19 -2.63 -36.12
N ASP A 227 -21.35 -1.51 -36.84
CA ASP A 227 -22.33 -1.40 -37.93
C ASP A 227 -21.66 -1.73 -39.28
N GLU A 228 -21.57 -3.02 -39.58
CA GLU A 228 -21.16 -3.52 -40.90
C GLU A 228 -22.25 -4.45 -41.45
N ALA A 229 -23.44 -3.88 -41.70
CA ALA A 229 -24.61 -4.64 -42.15
C ALA A 229 -25.46 -3.93 -43.24
N ALA A 230 -24.85 -3.19 -44.17
CA ALA A 230 -25.61 -2.51 -45.25
C ALA A 230 -24.86 -2.28 -46.59
N SER A 231 -24.41 -3.33 -47.29
CA SER A 231 -24.46 -3.40 -48.78
C SER A 231 -23.85 -4.68 -49.38
N ALA A 232 -24.66 -5.73 -49.56
CA ALA A 232 -24.32 -6.84 -50.47
C ALA A 232 -25.59 -7.56 -50.98
N GLN A 233 -26.26 -6.99 -51.98
CA GLN A 233 -27.20 -7.73 -52.83
C GLN A 233 -26.63 -7.88 -54.24
N SER A 234 -26.75 -9.09 -54.80
CA SER A 234 -26.75 -9.39 -56.24
C SER A 234 -25.54 -8.99 -57.09
N ALA A 235 -24.66 -9.96 -57.37
CA ALA A 235 -24.52 -10.54 -58.73
C ALA A 235 -23.46 -11.66 -58.77
N ALA A 236 -23.70 -12.67 -59.61
CA ALA A 236 -22.70 -13.63 -60.07
C ALA A 236 -22.67 -13.61 -61.62
N PRO A 237 -21.79 -14.34 -62.31
CA PRO A 237 -20.42 -13.92 -62.61
C PRO A 237 -20.14 -13.86 -64.12
N ALA A 238 -18.98 -13.32 -64.54
CA ALA A 238 -18.11 -13.84 -65.62
C ALA A 238 -17.14 -12.76 -66.18
N ASP A 239 -15.95 -13.25 -66.58
CA ASP A 239 -15.04 -12.77 -67.63
C ASP A 239 -14.60 -11.29 -67.71
N ALA A 240 -13.28 -11.04 -67.52
CA ALA A 240 -12.34 -10.77 -68.63
C ALA A 240 -11.08 -9.95 -68.23
N ILE A 241 -9.89 -10.47 -68.60
CA ILE A 241 -8.72 -9.73 -69.12
C ILE A 241 -7.95 -8.77 -68.17
N THR A 242 -6.79 -9.23 -67.68
CA THR A 242 -5.53 -8.45 -67.45
C THR A 242 -4.87 -8.13 -68.81
N PRO A 243 -3.92 -7.17 -68.98
CA PRO A 243 -3.12 -6.46 -67.97
C PRO A 243 -2.83 -4.95 -68.22
N GLY A 244 -2.09 -4.30 -67.31
CA GLY A 244 -1.33 -3.07 -67.65
C GLY A 244 -0.85 -2.20 -66.48
N ALA A 245 0.47 -2.24 -66.22
CA ALA A 245 1.42 -1.13 -65.93
C ALA A 245 0.96 0.18 -65.22
N ALA A 246 1.78 0.91 -64.47
CA ALA A 246 3.11 0.72 -63.86
C ALA A 246 3.45 1.99 -63.02
N ALA A 247 4.47 1.93 -62.15
CA ALA A 247 5.16 3.08 -61.52
C ALA A 247 4.31 3.97 -60.57
N ALA A 248 4.87 4.72 -59.62
CA ALA A 248 6.16 4.64 -58.91
C ALA A 248 6.04 5.41 -57.57
N ALA A 249 6.89 5.10 -56.59
CA ALA A 249 7.10 5.97 -55.42
C ALA A 249 7.92 7.21 -55.82
N PRO A 250 7.90 8.31 -55.03
CA PRO A 250 8.79 8.35 -53.87
C PRO A 250 8.23 9.08 -52.62
N ALA A 251 8.90 8.87 -51.49
CA ALA A 251 8.86 9.72 -50.28
C ALA A 251 10.10 10.67 -50.29
N PRO A 252 10.48 11.37 -49.19
CA PRO A 252 9.75 11.80 -47.98
C PRO A 252 9.89 13.34 -47.75
N LEU A 253 9.33 13.88 -46.65
CA LEU A 253 9.83 15.15 -46.06
C LEU A 253 9.40 15.34 -44.59
N ALA A 254 10.35 15.80 -43.78
CA ALA A 254 10.24 16.29 -42.40
C ALA A 254 11.42 17.25 -42.16
N PRO A 255 11.56 17.95 -41.01
CA PRO A 255 10.60 18.34 -39.97
C PRO A 255 10.54 19.89 -39.81
N HIS A 256 9.89 20.42 -38.77
CA HIS A 256 10.13 21.81 -38.35
C HIS A 256 10.32 21.94 -36.82
N ARG A 257 11.35 22.71 -36.41
CA ARG A 257 11.62 23.17 -35.04
C ARG A 257 10.89 24.49 -34.76
N ALA A 258 10.56 24.77 -33.49
CA ALA A 258 11.11 25.89 -32.70
C ALA A 258 10.34 26.12 -31.37
N ALA A 259 10.98 26.76 -30.40
CA ALA A 259 10.43 27.22 -29.10
C ALA A 259 10.83 28.72 -28.93
N PRO A 260 11.05 29.31 -27.73
CA PRO A 260 10.26 29.43 -26.49
C PRO A 260 10.07 30.92 -26.04
N GLY A 261 9.56 31.15 -24.83
CA GLY A 261 9.74 32.38 -24.02
C GLY A 261 8.85 32.35 -22.76
N ALA A 262 9.01 33.13 -21.68
CA ALA A 262 10.08 33.94 -21.08
C ALA A 262 9.43 34.73 -19.91
N GLY A 263 10.10 34.86 -18.74
CA GLY A 263 9.84 35.88 -17.69
C GLY A 263 8.57 35.76 -16.81
N THR A 264 8.38 36.55 -15.73
CA THR A 264 9.35 37.25 -14.83
C THR A 264 8.67 37.70 -13.52
N ASP A 265 9.11 37.16 -12.37
CA ASP A 265 9.57 37.82 -11.11
C ASP A 265 8.79 38.98 -10.40
N ASN A 266 9.11 39.17 -9.10
CA ASN A 266 8.60 40.08 -8.03
C ASN A 266 7.23 39.74 -7.39
N GLY A 267 7.00 39.93 -6.07
CA GLY A 267 7.91 40.29 -4.97
C GLY A 267 7.32 41.32 -3.97
N ARG A 268 7.51 41.08 -2.65
CA ARG A 268 7.19 41.96 -1.47
C ARG A 268 5.70 42.09 -1.04
N GLN A 269 5.33 42.40 0.22
CA GLN A 269 5.92 42.30 1.59
C GLN A 269 4.84 42.71 2.63
N GLY A 270 4.89 42.23 3.89
CA GLY A 270 4.04 42.72 5.02
C GLY A 270 4.55 44.03 5.64
N PRO A 271 4.17 44.44 6.88
CA PRO A 271 3.55 43.64 7.97
C PRO A 271 2.50 44.39 8.87
N ASP A 272 2.33 43.91 10.11
CA ASP A 272 1.81 44.54 11.36
C ASP A 272 0.29 44.58 11.67
N GLY A 273 -0.03 44.25 12.93
CA GLY A 273 -1.37 44.27 13.54
C GLY A 273 -1.43 43.52 14.89
N ASP A 274 -1.47 44.27 16.00
CA ASP A 274 -1.25 43.82 17.38
C ASP A 274 -2.37 42.98 18.06
N VAL A 275 -2.00 42.32 19.16
CA VAL A 275 -2.85 41.61 20.17
C VAL A 275 -3.50 42.62 21.15
N PRO A 276 -4.49 42.30 22.06
CA PRO A 276 -4.41 41.19 23.05
C PRO A 276 -5.71 40.49 23.55
N ALA A 277 -5.46 39.39 24.26
CA ALA A 277 -6.20 38.66 25.31
C ALA A 277 -7.63 39.09 25.79
N VAL A 278 -8.44 38.07 26.17
CA VAL A 278 -9.09 37.93 27.51
C VAL A 278 -9.67 36.51 27.71
N MET A 279 -9.49 35.96 28.91
CA MET A 279 -10.21 34.85 29.57
C MET A 279 -10.57 35.35 31.00
N PRO A 280 -11.31 34.62 31.87
CA PRO A 280 -12.08 33.37 31.71
C PRO A 280 -13.55 33.47 32.22
N ALA A 281 -14.30 32.37 32.08
CA ALA A 281 -15.19 31.82 33.12
C ALA A 281 -15.34 30.30 32.88
#